data_AF-A0A9P7L0S2-F1
#
_entry.id   AF-A0A9P7L0S2-F1
#
_cell.length_a   1.000
_cell.length_b   1.000
_cell.length_c   1.000
_cell.angle_alpha   90.00
_cell.angle_beta   90.00
_cell.angle_gamma   90.00
#
_symmetry.space_group_name_H-M   'P 1'
#
loop_
_entity.id
_entity.type
_entity.pdbx_description
1 polymer ?
#
loop_
_entity_poly.entity_id
_entity_poly.type
_entity_poly.pdbx_seq_one_letter_code
_entity_poly.pdbx_strand_id
1 'polypeptide(L)'
;MASSTETPNIYTLFSKCISTFDALINEAKHQSNKLKQSFPSEAAISSSRQDFYQWGKSYGANLDPASTISLDYKFRNKEYTRTTVQSHLGHLLDDLEGLQKLYTGETKQGDATVIFGRVESVVSELKRFMGHLPKELWLDLKRWELVV
;
A
#
# COMPACT_ATOMS: atom_id res chain seq x y z
N MET A 1 9.32 -2.23 -32.23
CA MET A 1 9.14 -3.30 -31.23
C MET A 1 8.56 -2.63 -30.00
N ALA A 2 7.30 -2.91 -29.69
CA ALA A 2 6.61 -2.25 -28.58
C ALA A 2 7.25 -2.66 -27.24
N SER A 3 7.50 -1.66 -26.41
CA SER A 3 8.08 -1.72 -25.07
C SER A 3 7.45 -2.83 -24.23
N SER A 4 8.27 -3.71 -23.66
CA SER A 4 7.89 -4.52 -22.51
C SER A 4 7.36 -3.58 -21.43
N THR A 5 6.05 -3.62 -21.19
CA THR A 5 5.42 -3.00 -20.03
C THR A 5 5.99 -3.67 -18.79
N GLU A 6 7.11 -3.14 -18.27
CA GLU A 6 7.66 -3.54 -16.99
C GLU A 6 6.55 -3.33 -15.95
N THR A 7 6.02 -4.45 -15.44
CA THR A 7 5.10 -4.40 -14.31
C THR A 7 5.82 -3.69 -13.17
N PRO A 8 5.25 -2.60 -12.61
CA PRO A 8 5.95 -1.82 -11.60
C PRO A 8 6.42 -2.72 -10.46
N ASN A 9 7.68 -2.56 -10.05
CA ASN A 9 8.21 -3.35 -8.94
C ASN A 9 7.54 -2.94 -7.62
N ILE A 10 7.66 -3.79 -6.59
CA ILE A 10 7.02 -3.58 -5.28
C ILE A 10 7.40 -2.23 -4.66
N TYR A 11 8.67 -1.83 -4.75
CA TYR A 11 9.14 -0.55 -4.23
C TYR A 11 8.45 0.64 -4.91
N THR A 12 8.33 0.61 -6.24
CA THR A 12 7.64 1.64 -7.00
C THR A 12 6.15 1.71 -6.62
N LEU A 13 5.46 0.57 -6.54
CA LEU A 13 4.04 0.54 -6.15
C LEU A 13 3.84 1.05 -4.72
N PHE A 14 4.67 0.59 -3.78
CA PHE A 14 4.66 1.03 -2.40
C PHE A 14 4.85 2.56 -2.30
N SER A 15 5.87 3.08 -2.97
CA SER A 15 6.18 4.51 -2.96
C SER A 15 5.03 5.34 -3.52
N LYS A 16 4.41 4.91 -4.62
CA LYS A 16 3.23 5.55 -5.20
C LYS A 16 2.05 5.54 -4.22
N CYS A 17 1.74 4.40 -3.60
CA CYS A 17 0.67 4.31 -2.60
C CYS A 17 0.91 5.29 -1.45
N ILE A 18 2.14 5.40 -0.94
CA ILE A 18 2.49 6.37 0.12
C ILE A 18 2.25 7.81 -0.35
N SER A 19 2.74 8.18 -1.54
CA SER A 19 2.52 9.52 -2.07
C SER A 19 1.03 9.85 -2.27
N THR A 20 0.24 8.90 -2.76
CA THR A 20 -1.21 9.09 -2.93
C THR A 20 -1.94 9.19 -1.59
N PHE A 21 -1.55 8.40 -0.58
CA PHE A 21 -2.05 8.58 0.79
C PHE A 21 -1.73 9.97 1.34
N ASP A 22 -0.49 10.43 1.19
CA ASP A 22 -0.08 11.74 1.70
C ASP A 22 -0.84 12.89 1.00
N ALA A 23 -1.14 12.75 -0.30
CA ALA A 23 -2.01 13.66 -1.04
C ALA A 23 -3.46 13.66 -0.51
N LEU A 24 -4.05 12.47 -0.32
CA LEU A 24 -5.39 12.30 0.25
C LEU A 24 -5.52 12.90 1.66
N ILE A 25 -4.51 12.73 2.51
CA ILE A 25 -4.46 13.34 3.85
C ILE A 25 -4.53 14.87 3.72
N ASN A 26 -3.77 15.46 2.80
CA ASN A 26 -3.81 16.90 2.57
C ASN A 26 -5.17 17.36 2.04
N GLU A 27 -5.75 16.64 1.09
CA GLU A 27 -7.08 16.93 0.56
C GLU A 27 -8.17 16.85 1.64
N ALA A 28 -8.11 15.83 2.51
CA ALA A 28 -9.04 15.64 3.61
C ALA A 28 -8.96 16.77 4.66
N LYS A 29 -7.76 17.35 4.88
CA LYS A 29 -7.60 18.54 5.76
C LYS A 29 -8.33 19.76 5.22
N HIS A 30 -8.38 19.91 3.90
CA HIS A 30 -8.94 21.10 3.24
C HIS A 30 -10.43 20.98 2.88
N GLN A 31 -11.08 19.84 3.14
CA GLN A 31 -12.50 19.67 2.86
C GLN A 31 -13.40 20.52 3.76
N SER A 32 -14.40 21.16 3.14
CA SER A 32 -15.45 21.90 3.86
C SER A 32 -16.29 20.96 4.75
N ASN A 33 -16.75 21.45 5.90
CA ASN A 33 -17.50 20.66 6.89
C ASN A 33 -18.77 19.97 6.32
N LYS A 34 -19.30 20.41 5.17
CA LYS A 34 -20.48 19.78 4.52
C LYS A 34 -20.18 18.49 3.78
N LEU A 35 -18.93 18.27 3.32
CA LEU A 35 -18.52 17.05 2.61
C LEU A 35 -17.96 15.97 3.55
N LYS A 36 -17.57 16.34 4.77
CA LYS A 36 -16.95 15.42 5.75
C LYS A 36 -17.80 14.21 6.17
N GLN A 37 -19.11 14.24 5.96
CA GLN A 37 -19.98 13.11 6.34
C GLN A 37 -19.99 11.99 5.30
N SER A 38 -19.66 12.27 4.03
CA SER A 38 -19.67 11.28 2.95
C SER A 38 -18.27 10.82 2.53
N PHE A 39 -17.23 11.37 3.15
CA PHE A 39 -15.83 11.09 2.84
C PHE A 39 -15.11 10.59 4.09
N PRO A 40 -14.11 9.70 3.94
CA PRO A 40 -13.24 9.30 5.04
C PRO A 40 -12.63 10.51 5.77
N SER A 41 -12.46 10.39 7.08
CA SER A 41 -11.80 11.44 7.84
C SER A 41 -10.29 11.42 7.60
N GLU A 42 -9.64 12.58 7.77
CA GLU A 42 -8.17 12.67 7.73
C GLU A 42 -7.53 11.69 8.71
N ALA A 43 -8.07 11.58 9.93
CA ALA A 43 -7.56 10.64 10.94
C ALA A 43 -7.65 9.18 10.48
N ALA A 44 -8.73 8.78 9.80
CA ALA A 44 -8.88 7.42 9.28
C ALA A 44 -7.86 7.13 8.17
N ILE A 45 -7.69 8.05 7.22
CA ILE A 45 -6.70 7.92 6.13
C ILE A 45 -5.28 7.88 6.72
N SER A 46 -4.95 8.78 7.65
CA SER A 46 -3.67 8.81 8.36
C SER A 46 -3.37 7.51 9.10
N SER A 47 -4.38 6.91 9.73
CA SER A 47 -4.25 5.60 10.40
C SER A 47 -3.93 4.48 9.39
N SER A 48 -4.70 4.38 8.30
CA SER A 48 -4.46 3.37 7.25
C SER A 48 -3.09 3.54 6.58
N ARG A 49 -2.68 4.79 6.32
CA ARG A 49 -1.35 5.13 5.80
C ARG A 49 -0.24 4.66 6.72
N GLN A 50 -0.38 4.88 8.03
CA GLN A 50 0.62 4.46 9.02
C GLN A 50 0.72 2.93 9.08
N ASP A 51 -0.41 2.24 9.09
CA ASP A 51 -0.45 0.78 9.07
C ASP A 51 0.23 0.19 7.84
N PHE A 52 -0.07 0.76 6.66
CA PHE A 52 0.57 0.38 5.41
C PHE A 52 2.08 0.66 5.40
N TYR A 53 2.51 1.81 5.95
CA TYR A 53 3.93 2.14 6.05
C TYR A 53 4.69 1.17 6.96
N GLN A 54 4.14 0.78 8.11
CA GLN A 54 4.75 -0.20 9.00
C GLN A 54 4.84 -1.58 8.36
N TRP A 55 3.81 -1.98 7.60
CA TRP A 55 3.87 -3.17 6.77
C TRP A 55 5.02 -3.07 5.77
N GLY A 56 5.13 -1.95 5.04
CA GLY A 56 6.18 -1.74 4.05
C GLY A 56 7.59 -1.85 4.64
N LYS A 57 7.81 -1.27 5.83
CA LYS A 57 9.07 -1.45 6.59
C LYS A 57 9.34 -2.91 6.93
N SER A 58 8.33 -3.61 7.43
CA SER A 58 8.47 -5.00 7.88
C SER A 58 8.73 -5.96 6.71
N TYR A 59 8.13 -5.68 5.55
CA TYR A 59 8.36 -6.42 4.31
C TYR A 59 9.66 -6.00 3.61
N GLY A 60 10.20 -4.80 3.89
CA GLY A 60 11.31 -4.21 3.12
C GLY A 60 10.88 -3.60 1.79
N ALA A 61 9.58 -3.29 1.60
CA ALA A 61 9.05 -2.62 0.40
C ALA A 61 9.55 -1.17 0.25
N ASN A 62 10.03 -0.57 1.33
CA ASN A 62 10.62 0.77 1.36
C ASN A 62 12.13 0.78 1.01
N LEU A 63 12.73 -0.39 0.79
CA LEU A 63 14.14 -0.55 0.44
C LEU A 63 14.30 -0.74 -1.07
N ASP A 64 15.54 -0.63 -1.58
CA ASP A 64 15.86 -0.80 -3.00
C ASP A 64 15.18 -2.05 -3.59
N PRO A 65 14.66 -2.03 -4.83
CA PRO A 65 14.00 -3.19 -5.46
C PRO A 65 14.78 -4.51 -5.33
N ALA A 66 16.11 -4.47 -5.36
CA ALA A 66 16.99 -5.62 -5.20
C ALA A 66 16.95 -6.23 -3.78
N SER A 67 16.60 -5.44 -2.78
CA SER A 67 16.50 -5.85 -1.37
C SER A 67 15.40 -6.88 -1.13
N THR A 68 14.38 -6.91 -2.00
CA THR A 68 13.25 -7.85 -1.91
C THR A 68 13.50 -9.17 -2.67
N ILE A 69 14.63 -9.32 -3.37
CA ILE A 69 14.93 -10.54 -4.16
C ILE A 69 15.08 -11.76 -3.24
N SER A 70 15.68 -11.59 -2.06
CA SER A 70 15.84 -12.68 -1.08
C SER A 70 14.51 -13.18 -0.53
N LEU A 71 13.49 -12.32 -0.53
CA LEU A 71 12.15 -12.64 -0.09
C LEU A 71 11.41 -13.45 -1.15
N ASP A 72 11.56 -13.15 -2.43
CA ASP A 72 10.94 -13.92 -3.52
C ASP A 72 11.32 -15.41 -3.46
N TYR A 73 12.59 -15.69 -3.16
CA TYR A 73 13.06 -17.05 -2.96
C TYR A 73 12.41 -17.72 -1.74
N LYS A 74 12.27 -16.99 -0.62
CA LYS A 74 11.63 -17.47 0.61
C LYS A 74 10.12 -17.70 0.46
N PHE A 75 9.48 -16.94 -0.41
CA PHE A 75 8.03 -16.98 -0.66
C PHE A 75 7.62 -17.93 -1.79
N ARG A 76 8.57 -18.52 -2.54
CA ARG A 76 8.29 -19.38 -3.69
C ARG A 76 7.30 -20.53 -3.41
N ASN A 77 7.26 -21.03 -2.17
CA ASN A 77 6.40 -22.14 -1.75
C ASN A 77 5.28 -21.72 -0.78
N LYS A 78 4.94 -20.42 -0.71
CA LYS A 78 3.87 -19.89 0.14
C LYS A 78 2.71 -19.41 -0.73
N GLU A 79 1.50 -19.39 -0.15
CA GLU A 79 0.27 -18.93 -0.84
C GLU A 79 0.37 -17.49 -1.34
N TYR A 80 1.20 -16.67 -0.69
CA TYR A 80 1.44 -15.28 -1.04
C TYR A 80 2.80 -15.13 -1.71
N THR A 81 2.75 -15.13 -3.04
CA THR A 81 3.92 -14.93 -3.90
C THR A 81 4.22 -13.44 -4.08
N ARG A 82 5.39 -13.10 -4.63
CA ARG A 82 5.71 -11.73 -5.06
C ARG A 82 4.61 -11.13 -5.95
N THR A 83 4.09 -11.93 -6.88
CA THR A 83 3.02 -11.55 -7.80
C THR A 83 1.73 -11.22 -7.05
N THR A 84 1.40 -12.00 -6.01
CA THR A 84 0.26 -11.72 -5.13
C THR A 84 0.43 -10.38 -4.43
N VAL A 85 1.61 -10.08 -3.88
CA VAL A 85 1.90 -8.80 -3.22
C VAL A 85 1.82 -7.65 -4.22
N GLN A 86 2.39 -7.79 -5.41
CA GLN A 86 2.30 -6.79 -6.48
C GLN A 86 0.85 -6.51 -6.91
N SER A 87 0.03 -7.55 -7.04
CA SER A 87 -1.40 -7.41 -7.37
C SER A 87 -2.15 -6.65 -6.28
N HIS A 88 -1.96 -6.99 -5.00
CA HIS A 88 -2.58 -6.24 -3.89
C HIS A 88 -2.14 -4.78 -3.86
N LEU A 89 -0.85 -4.50 -4.10
CA LEU A 89 -0.34 -3.13 -4.16
C LEU A 89 -0.90 -2.36 -5.37
N GLY A 90 -1.08 -3.03 -6.51
CA GLY A 90 -1.73 -2.45 -7.68
C GLY A 90 -3.18 -2.06 -7.39
N HIS A 91 -3.97 -2.98 -6.83
CA HIS A 91 -5.35 -2.71 -6.44
C HIS A 91 -5.46 -1.61 -5.38
N LEU A 92 -4.55 -1.60 -4.40
CA LEU A 92 -4.49 -0.52 -3.41
C LEU A 92 -4.24 0.83 -4.08
N LEU A 93 -3.29 0.91 -5.02
CA LEU A 93 -3.01 2.14 -5.74
C LEU A 93 -4.23 2.61 -6.55
N ASP A 94 -4.88 1.70 -7.27
CA ASP A 94 -6.08 2.01 -8.06
C ASP A 94 -7.22 2.56 -7.17
N ASP A 95 -7.43 1.95 -5.99
CA ASP A 95 -8.42 2.41 -5.02
C ASP A 95 -8.05 3.78 -4.43
N LEU A 96 -6.77 4.03 -4.12
CA LEU A 96 -6.29 5.31 -3.62
C LEU A 96 -6.43 6.42 -4.66
N GLU A 97 -6.05 6.17 -5.92
CA GLU A 97 -6.22 7.13 -7.02
C GLU A 97 -7.70 7.39 -7.31
N GLY A 98 -8.54 6.34 -7.24
CA GLY A 98 -9.99 6.48 -7.37
C GLY A 98 -10.58 7.36 -6.27
N LEU A 99 -10.14 7.16 -5.02
CA LEU A 99 -10.54 7.99 -3.89
C LEU A 99 -10.06 9.44 -4.08
N GLN A 100 -8.81 9.65 -4.51
CA GLN A 100 -8.25 10.98 -4.74
C GLN A 100 -9.06 11.77 -5.77
N LYS A 101 -9.43 11.13 -6.88
CA LYS A 101 -10.29 11.76 -7.91
C LYS A 101 -11.66 12.18 -7.36
N LEU A 102 -12.20 11.47 -6.37
CA LEU A 102 -13.44 11.90 -5.69
C LEU A 102 -13.20 13.11 -4.78
N TYR A 103 -12.06 13.18 -4.09
CA TYR A 103 -11.69 14.33 -3.25
C TYR A 103 -11.44 15.60 -4.08
N THR A 104 -10.75 15.48 -5.22
CA THR A 104 -10.46 16.60 -6.13
C THR A 104 -11.66 16.99 -7.00
N GLY A 105 -12.69 16.15 -7.05
CA GLY A 105 -13.88 16.37 -7.87
C GLY A 105 -13.70 16.06 -9.37
N GLU A 106 -12.58 15.44 -9.74
CA GLU A 106 -12.32 14.92 -11.09
C GLU A 106 -13.31 13.83 -11.51
N THR A 107 -13.85 13.09 -10.54
CA THR A 107 -14.96 12.16 -10.75
C THR A 107 -16.02 12.31 -9.67
N LYS A 108 -17.27 12.00 -10.02
CA LYS A 108 -18.41 11.90 -9.08
C LYS A 108 -19.00 10.49 -9.05
N GLN A 109 -18.40 9.56 -9.80
CA GLN A 109 -18.82 8.17 -9.84
C GLN A 109 -18.03 7.38 -8.80
N GLY A 110 -18.74 6.80 -7.83
CA GLY A 110 -18.17 6.01 -6.75
C GLY A 110 -18.59 6.53 -5.37
N ASP A 111 -18.56 5.64 -4.39
CA ASP A 111 -18.79 5.96 -2.98
C ASP A 111 -17.45 5.96 -2.25
N ALA A 112 -17.03 7.12 -1.75
CA ALA A 112 -15.74 7.30 -1.09
C ALA A 112 -15.57 6.39 0.14
N THR A 113 -16.66 6.10 0.85
CA THR A 113 -16.65 5.20 2.01
C THR A 113 -16.43 3.76 1.59
N VAL A 114 -17.08 3.33 0.49
CA VAL A 114 -16.90 1.99 -0.06
C VAL A 114 -15.48 1.80 -0.58
N ILE A 115 -14.95 2.76 -1.35
CA ILE A 115 -13.58 2.71 -1.87
C ILE A 115 -12.58 2.66 -0.72
N PHE A 116 -12.77 3.49 0.31
CA PHE A 116 -11.89 3.48 1.47
C PHE A 116 -11.98 2.18 2.28
N GLY A 117 -13.16 1.56 2.38
CA GLY A 117 -13.29 0.22 2.97
C GLY A 117 -12.48 -0.85 2.22
N ARG A 118 -12.34 -0.73 0.89
CA ARG A 118 -11.44 -1.59 0.11
C ARG A 118 -9.97 -1.32 0.41
N VAL A 119 -9.58 -0.04 0.52
CA VAL A 119 -8.24 0.36 0.97
C VAL A 119 -7.89 -0.30 2.30
N GLU A 120 -8.76 -0.17 3.31
CA GLU A 120 -8.54 -0.76 4.64
C GLU A 120 -8.47 -2.29 4.59
N SER A 121 -9.30 -2.93 3.77
CA SER A 121 -9.28 -4.37 3.57
C SER A 121 -7.95 -4.85 2.97
N VAL A 122 -7.44 -4.17 1.95
CA VAL A 122 -6.17 -4.54 1.31
C VAL A 122 -5.00 -4.33 2.28
N VAL A 123 -4.96 -3.21 3.00
CA VAL A 123 -3.92 -2.95 4.02
C VAL A 123 -3.96 -4.01 5.13
N SER A 124 -5.15 -4.39 5.58
CA SER A 124 -5.33 -5.46 6.58
C SER A 124 -4.84 -6.81 6.09
N GLU A 125 -5.11 -7.14 4.82
CA GLU A 125 -4.66 -8.39 4.22
C GLU A 125 -3.13 -8.43 4.06
N LEU A 126 -2.51 -7.32 3.66
CA LEU A 126 -1.05 -7.18 3.61
C LEU A 126 -0.42 -7.35 5.00
N LYS A 127 -1.02 -6.78 6.05
CA LYS A 127 -0.61 -6.98 7.45
C LYS A 127 -0.78 -8.44 7.88
N ARG A 128 -1.92 -9.07 7.55
CA ARG A 128 -2.20 -10.47 7.85
C ARG A 128 -1.16 -11.39 7.22
N PHE A 129 -0.81 -11.15 5.96
CA PHE A 129 0.22 -11.91 5.25
C PHE A 129 1.54 -11.93 6.02
N MET A 130 2.02 -10.78 6.50
CA MET A 130 3.22 -10.73 7.36
C MET A 130 3.04 -11.56 8.63
N GLY A 131 1.87 -11.52 9.27
CA GLY A 131 1.58 -12.31 10.47
C GLY A 131 1.64 -13.83 10.29
N HIS A 132 1.51 -14.34 9.06
CA HIS A 132 1.59 -15.78 8.75
C HIS A 132 3.02 -16.23 8.41
N LEU A 133 3.99 -15.31 8.40
CA LEU A 133 5.39 -15.66 8.20
C LEU A 133 6.00 -16.30 9.45
N PRO A 134 6.65 -17.48 9.33
CA PRO A 134 7.43 -18.05 10.42
C PRO A 134 8.39 -17.01 11.01
N LYS A 135 8.33 -16.78 12.32
CA LYS A 135 9.13 -15.76 13.03
C LYS A 135 10.63 -15.85 12.76
N GLU A 136 11.11 -17.04 12.44
CA GLU A 136 12.50 -17.34 12.04
C GLU A 136 12.93 -16.57 10.77
N LEU A 137 12.01 -16.33 9.82
CA LEU A 137 12.28 -15.58 8.60
C LEU A 137 12.36 -14.06 8.84
N TRP A 138 11.86 -13.58 9.98
CA TRP A 138 11.92 -12.17 10.37
C TRP A 138 13.31 -11.78 10.91
N LEU A 139 14.05 -12.73 11.48
CA LEU A 139 15.38 -12.49 12.05
C LEU A 139 16.43 -12.15 10.97
N ASP A 140 16.28 -12.69 9.77
CA ASP A 140 17.15 -12.35 8.64
C ASP A 140 16.91 -10.92 8.14
N LEU A 141 15.67 -10.39 8.23
CA LEU A 141 15.37 -9.01 7.83
C LEU A 141 16.04 -8.00 8.78
N LYS A 142 16.04 -8.28 10.09
CA LYS A 142 16.74 -7.44 11.09
C LYS A 142 18.26 -7.39 10.89
N ARG A 143 18.85 -8.43 10.28
CA ARG A 143 20.29 -8.48 10.03
C ARG A 143 20.75 -7.43 9.01
N TRP A 144 19.83 -6.92 8.17
CA TRP A 144 20.12 -5.87 7.19
C TRP A 144 19.95 -4.45 7.74
N GLU A 145 19.26 -4.25 8.87
CA GLU A 145 19.24 -2.95 9.57
C GLU A 145 20.55 -2.65 10.32
N LEU A 146 21.45 -3.63 10.45
CA LEU A 146 22.73 -3.52 11.16
C LEU A 146 23.95 -3.32 10.24
N VAL A 147 23.75 -3.15 8.92
CA VAL A 147 24.84 -2.99 7.92
C VAL A 147 24.80 -1.61 7.24
N VAL A 148 24.15 -0.62 7.85
CA VAL A 148 24.23 0.79 7.42
C VAL A 148 24.84 1.64 8.53
#